data_AF-A0A7Y5NBW4-F1
#
_entry.id   AF-A0A7Y5NBW4-F1
#
_cell.length_a   1.000
_cell.length_b   1.000
_cell.length_c   1.000
_cell.angle_alpha   90.00
_cell.angle_beta   90.00
_cell.angle_gamma   90.00
#
_symmetry.space_group_name_H-M   'P 1'
#
loop_
_entity.id
_entity.type
_entity.pdbx_description
1 polymer ?
#
loop_
_entity_poly.entity_id
_entity_poly.type
_entity_poly.pdbx_seq_one_letter_code
_entity_poly.pdbx_strand_id
1 'polypeptide(L)'
;MKQSSFPKRTKAKVYATSEERSSARVNKVAESLVVYTPARRQTSHARRIAGILASNEVWRFAAQNDLTAHLETAVRLAKECFKKIDRFAFSYDIDPEIENESWINLHARIKGSFEELLQQDAAYTRAMVRTLPLDKQSLIRFFSSVECKG
;
A
#
# COMPACT_ATOMS: atom_id res chain seq x y z
N MET A 1 14.57 -46.28 -32.50
CA MET A 1 15.47 -45.25 -33.08
C MET A 1 15.10 -43.88 -32.49
N LYS A 2 16.13 -43.06 -32.20
CA LYS A 2 16.08 -41.66 -31.71
C LYS A 2 15.88 -41.46 -30.20
N GLN A 3 16.98 -41.61 -29.45
CA GLN A 3 17.20 -40.87 -28.21
C GLN A 3 18.18 -39.73 -28.52
N SER A 4 17.72 -38.51 -28.24
CA SER A 4 18.39 -37.24 -28.47
C SER A 4 19.44 -36.97 -27.40
N SER A 5 20.66 -36.70 -27.83
CA SER A 5 21.82 -36.31 -27.03
C SER A 5 21.76 -34.83 -26.65
N PHE A 6 21.90 -34.54 -25.35
CA PHE A 6 22.09 -33.18 -24.83
C PHE A 6 23.57 -32.76 -24.90
N PRO A 7 23.88 -31.47 -25.19
CA PRO A 7 25.24 -30.99 -25.40
C PRO A 7 26.02 -30.70 -24.10
N LYS A 8 27.34 -30.77 -24.25
CA LYS A 8 28.37 -30.76 -23.21
C LYS A 8 28.69 -29.35 -22.67
N ARG A 9 28.70 -29.29 -21.34
CA ARG A 9 29.52 -28.54 -20.38
C ARG A 9 30.59 -27.55 -20.89
N THR A 10 30.44 -26.33 -20.39
CA THR A 10 31.34 -25.17 -20.23
C THR A 10 32.80 -25.48 -19.85
N LYS A 11 33.76 -24.83 -20.53
CA LYS A 11 35.04 -24.36 -19.96
C LYS A 11 35.57 -23.14 -20.73
N ALA A 12 35.64 -21.99 -20.07
CA ALA A 12 36.55 -20.92 -20.44
C ALA A 12 36.98 -20.22 -19.14
N LYS A 13 38.22 -20.44 -18.72
CA LYS A 13 38.88 -19.62 -17.70
C LYS A 13 40.27 -19.33 -18.23
N VAL A 14 40.40 -18.13 -18.79
CA VAL A 14 41.65 -17.56 -19.29
C VAL A 14 42.42 -17.01 -18.09
N TYR A 15 43.71 -17.35 -18.02
CA TYR A 15 44.68 -16.77 -17.09
C TYR A 15 45.34 -15.55 -17.76
N ALA A 16 45.52 -14.47 -17.02
CA ALA A 16 46.53 -13.44 -17.29
C ALA A 16 46.94 -12.81 -15.95
N THR A 17 48.07 -13.24 -15.38
CA THR A 17 49.39 -12.57 -15.34
C THR A 17 49.41 -11.23 -14.58
N SER A 18 50.08 -11.29 -13.44
CA SER A 18 50.63 -10.22 -12.62
C SER A 18 51.80 -9.51 -13.32
N GLU A 19 51.82 -8.17 -13.31
CA GLU A 19 53.06 -7.39 -13.28
C GLU A 19 52.85 -6.10 -12.47
N GLU A 20 53.64 -5.98 -11.40
CA GLU A 20 53.89 -4.76 -10.64
C GLU A 20 54.64 -3.73 -11.50
N ARG A 21 54.21 -2.46 -11.49
CA ARG A 21 55.14 -1.32 -11.62
C ARG A 21 54.73 -0.15 -10.73
N SER A 22 55.60 0.06 -9.75
CA SER A 22 55.83 1.25 -8.92
C SER A 22 55.78 2.57 -9.69
N SER A 23 55.13 3.61 -9.13
CA SER A 23 55.78 4.89 -8.79
C SER A 23 54.80 6.02 -8.42
N ALA A 24 55.08 6.62 -7.25
CA ALA A 24 55.07 8.06 -6.97
C ALA A 24 53.75 8.89 -6.93
N ARG A 25 53.48 9.35 -5.69
CA ARG A 25 53.07 10.71 -5.28
C ARG A 25 51.73 11.26 -5.83
N VAL A 26 50.80 11.55 -4.92
CA VAL A 26 50.56 12.89 -4.33
C VAL A 26 49.35 12.76 -3.40
N ASN A 27 49.55 13.02 -2.10
CA ASN A 27 48.47 13.25 -1.15
C ASN A 27 47.76 14.56 -1.53
N LYS A 28 46.60 14.46 -2.20
CA LYS A 28 45.62 15.54 -2.25
C LYS A 28 44.58 15.27 -1.19
N VAL A 29 44.71 15.98 -0.07
CA VAL A 29 43.65 16.14 0.92
C VAL A 29 42.51 16.85 0.20
N ALA A 30 41.50 16.09 -0.23
CA ALA A 30 40.26 16.65 -0.74
C ALA A 30 39.49 17.17 0.46
N GLU A 31 39.50 18.49 0.66
CA GLU A 31 38.56 19.18 1.53
C GLU A 31 37.15 18.80 1.07
N SER A 32 36.47 18.01 1.89
CA SER A 32 35.07 17.67 1.70
C SER A 32 34.25 18.94 1.93
N LEU A 33 33.90 19.61 0.83
CA LEU A 33 32.82 20.60 0.81
C LEU A 33 31.53 19.89 1.21
N VAL A 34 31.21 19.92 2.51
CA VAL A 34 29.90 19.54 3.01
C VAL A 34 28.93 20.62 2.54
N VAL A 35 28.38 20.43 1.35
CA VAL A 35 27.23 21.20 0.87
C VAL A 35 26.07 20.84 1.80
N TYR A 36 25.81 21.72 2.77
CA TYR A 36 24.61 21.65 3.61
C TYR A 36 23.41 21.92 2.71
N THR A 37 22.87 20.87 2.08
CA THR A 37 21.56 20.93 1.46
C THR A 37 20.55 21.04 2.61
N PRO A 38 19.86 22.18 2.78
CA PRO A 38 18.82 22.26 3.80
C PRO A 38 17.80 21.16 3.50
N ALA A 39 17.48 20.35 4.51
CA ALA A 39 16.49 19.30 4.42
C ALA A 39 15.20 19.90 3.82
N ARG A 40 14.93 19.57 2.56
CA ARG A 40 13.74 20.00 1.84
C ARG A 40 12.55 19.51 2.67
N ARG A 41 11.90 20.41 3.41
CA ARG A 41 10.62 20.15 4.07
C ARG A 41 9.67 19.73 2.96
N GLN A 42 9.53 18.42 2.77
CA GLN A 42 8.47 17.88 1.95
C GLN A 42 7.20 18.25 2.71
N THR A 43 6.57 19.35 2.29
CA THR A 43 5.20 19.65 2.66
C THR A 43 4.38 18.51 2.08
N SER A 44 4.20 17.44 2.86
CA SER A 44 3.33 16.34 2.51
C SER A 44 1.93 16.93 2.42
N HIS A 45 1.52 17.33 1.22
CA HIS A 45 0.14 17.73 0.99
C HIS A 45 -0.74 16.57 1.48
N ALA A 46 -1.59 16.87 2.44
CA ALA A 46 -2.59 15.96 2.96
C ALA A 46 -3.40 15.41 1.78
N ARG A 47 -3.15 14.14 1.42
CA ARG A 47 -3.87 13.48 0.33
C ARG A 47 -5.23 13.04 0.83
N ARG A 48 -6.24 13.16 -0.03
CA ARG A 48 -7.62 12.83 0.31
C ARG A 48 -8.23 11.88 -0.72
N ILE A 49 -9.01 10.92 -0.24
CA ILE A 49 -9.84 10.02 -1.05
C ILE A 49 -11.27 10.17 -0.54
N ALA A 50 -12.24 10.49 -1.40
CA ALA A 50 -13.61 10.85 -1.00
C ALA A 50 -13.71 11.94 0.10
N GLY A 51 -12.75 12.88 0.13
CA GLY A 51 -12.64 13.93 1.15
C GLY A 51 -12.05 13.49 2.50
N ILE A 52 -11.76 12.20 2.68
CA ILE A 52 -11.15 11.62 3.88
C ILE A 52 -9.62 11.67 3.75
N LEU A 53 -8.93 12.06 4.81
CA LEU A 53 -7.47 12.10 4.84
C LEU A 53 -6.90 10.68 4.70
N ALA A 54 -6.01 10.48 3.74
CA ALA A 54 -5.30 9.23 3.50
C ALA A 54 -3.82 9.38 3.89
N SER A 55 -3.28 8.38 4.60
CA SER A 55 -1.85 8.30 4.85
C SER A 55 -1.08 8.06 3.55
N ASN A 56 0.25 8.26 3.58
CA ASN A 56 1.09 7.98 2.41
C ASN A 56 1.03 6.51 1.99
N GLU A 57 0.91 5.58 2.94
CA GLU A 57 0.82 4.15 2.69
C GLU A 57 -0.50 3.79 2.02
N VAL A 58 -1.63 4.24 2.57
CA VAL A 58 -2.96 4.07 1.97
C VAL A 58 -2.97 4.62 0.56
N TRP A 59 -2.43 5.82 0.34
CA TRP A 59 -2.40 6.41 -0.99
C TRP A 59 -1.54 5.62 -1.97
N ARG A 60 -0.33 5.21 -1.57
CA ARG A 60 0.58 4.44 -2.44
C ARG A 60 -0.05 3.10 -2.80
N PHE A 61 -0.60 2.38 -1.83
CA PHE A 61 -1.26 1.10 -2.05
C PHE A 61 -2.50 1.25 -2.93
N ALA A 62 -3.32 2.29 -2.70
CA ALA A 62 -4.48 2.56 -3.53
C ALA A 62 -4.11 2.90 -4.97
N ALA A 63 -3.04 3.68 -5.19
CA ALA A 63 -2.56 4.01 -6.53
C ALA A 63 -1.97 2.79 -7.26
N GLN A 64 -1.20 1.96 -6.56
CA GLN A 64 -0.59 0.75 -7.12
C GLN A 64 -1.63 -0.28 -7.56
N ASN A 65 -2.74 -0.40 -6.84
CA ASN A 65 -3.77 -1.40 -7.07
C ASN A 65 -5.03 -0.84 -7.78
N ASP A 66 -4.99 0.41 -8.23
CA ASP A 66 -6.12 1.12 -8.86
C ASP A 66 -7.41 1.11 -7.99
N LEU A 67 -7.25 1.34 -6.69
CA LEU A 67 -8.34 1.29 -5.70
C LEU A 67 -9.01 2.64 -5.45
N THR A 68 -8.49 3.75 -5.98
CA THR A 68 -9.00 5.09 -5.62
C THR A 68 -10.50 5.24 -5.88
N ALA A 69 -10.97 4.95 -7.10
CA ALA A 69 -12.40 5.01 -7.43
C ALA A 69 -13.25 3.99 -6.65
N HIS A 70 -12.66 2.84 -6.32
CA HIS A 70 -13.31 1.78 -5.55
C HIS A 70 -13.48 2.17 -4.07
N LEU A 71 -12.49 2.84 -3.48
CA LEU A 71 -12.57 3.41 -2.13
C LEU A 71 -13.57 4.56 -2.07
N GLU A 72 -13.64 5.39 -3.10
CA GLU A 72 -14.68 6.43 -3.20
C GLU A 72 -16.08 5.83 -3.27
N THR A 73 -16.22 4.75 -4.05
CA THR A 73 -17.47 3.99 -4.13
C THR A 73 -17.83 3.36 -2.79
N ALA A 74 -16.87 2.74 -2.09
CA ALA A 74 -17.09 2.17 -0.76
C ALA A 74 -17.55 3.23 0.26
N VAL A 75 -16.91 4.39 0.28
CA VAL A 75 -17.32 5.52 1.14
C VAL A 75 -18.72 6.02 0.80
N ARG A 76 -19.05 6.13 -0.49
CA ARG A 76 -20.39 6.52 -0.95
C ARG A 76 -21.44 5.51 -0.48
N LEU A 77 -21.22 4.22 -0.72
CA LEU A 77 -22.12 3.15 -0.28
C LEU A 77 -22.29 3.16 1.24
N ALA A 78 -21.21 3.40 2.01
CA ALA A 78 -21.32 3.52 3.46
C ALA A 78 -22.23 4.68 3.85
N LYS A 79 -22.08 5.85 3.24
CA LYS A 79 -22.96 7.01 3.50
C LYS A 79 -24.43 6.74 3.12
N GLU A 80 -24.68 5.93 2.10
CA GLU A 80 -26.02 5.53 1.68
C GLU A 80 -26.66 4.53 2.63
N CYS A 81 -25.89 3.56 3.14
CA CYS A 81 -26.39 2.51 4.03
C CYS A 81 -26.49 2.95 5.50
N PHE A 82 -25.54 3.77 5.98
CA PHE A 82 -25.47 4.19 7.38
C PHE A 82 -25.89 5.65 7.52
N LYS A 83 -27.03 5.90 8.17
CA LYS A 83 -27.64 7.25 8.25
C LYS A 83 -26.88 8.24 9.14
N LYS A 84 -26.05 7.75 10.07
CA LYS A 84 -25.49 8.54 11.17
C LYS A 84 -23.99 8.30 11.35
N ILE A 85 -23.22 8.43 10.27
CA ILE A 85 -21.76 8.34 10.34
C ILE A 85 -21.19 9.63 10.94
N ASP A 86 -20.44 9.49 12.03
CA ASP A 86 -19.73 10.58 12.69
C ASP A 86 -18.39 10.86 12.00
N ARG A 87 -17.64 9.80 11.71
CA ARG A 87 -16.28 9.90 11.16
C ARG A 87 -15.93 8.71 10.28
N PHE A 88 -15.12 8.99 9.27
CA PHE A 88 -14.38 7.99 8.50
C PHE A 88 -12.88 8.11 8.73
N ALA A 89 -12.17 6.98 8.62
CA ALA A 89 -10.72 6.92 8.56
C ALA A 89 -10.28 5.76 7.68
N PHE A 90 -9.09 5.89 7.09
CA PHE A 90 -8.41 4.78 6.40
C PHE A 90 -7.24 4.29 7.23
N SER A 91 -7.03 2.97 7.27
CA SER A 91 -5.76 2.36 7.66
C SER A 91 -5.28 1.40 6.56
N TYR A 92 -3.98 1.13 6.56
CA TYR A 92 -3.35 0.14 5.71
C TYR A 92 -2.78 -0.95 6.61
N ASP A 93 -3.16 -2.19 6.36
CA ASP A 93 -2.76 -3.34 7.17
C ASP A 93 -2.12 -4.40 6.26
N ILE A 94 -1.15 -5.12 6.83
CA ILE A 94 -0.41 -6.22 6.20
C ILE A 94 -0.73 -7.48 6.97
N ASP A 95 -1.01 -8.58 6.25
CA ASP A 95 -1.17 -9.88 6.88
C ASP A 95 0.19 -10.39 7.39
N PRO A 96 0.33 -10.68 8.69
CA PRO A 96 1.61 -11.19 9.23
C PRO A 96 1.87 -12.66 8.90
N GLU A 97 0.84 -13.43 8.52
CA GLU A 97 0.94 -14.87 8.24
C GLU A 97 1.16 -15.15 6.75
N ILE A 98 0.67 -14.27 5.88
CA ILE A 98 0.72 -14.43 4.42
C ILE A 98 1.61 -13.35 3.81
N GLU A 99 2.75 -13.77 3.25
CA GLU A 99 3.67 -12.86 2.58
C GLU A 99 2.97 -12.10 1.44
N ASN A 100 3.05 -10.77 1.51
CA ASN A 100 2.51 -9.83 0.51
C ASN A 100 0.99 -9.72 0.45
N GLU A 101 0.24 -10.23 1.44
CA GLU A 101 -1.17 -9.93 1.54
C GLU A 101 -1.37 -8.63 2.33
N SER A 102 -2.13 -7.70 1.75
CA SER A 102 -2.38 -6.39 2.36
C SER A 102 -3.71 -5.83 1.87
N TRP A 103 -4.31 -4.98 2.69
CA TRP A 103 -5.59 -4.36 2.37
C TRP A 103 -5.70 -2.97 3.01
N ILE A 104 -6.66 -2.19 2.51
CA ILE A 104 -7.06 -0.92 3.12
C ILE A 104 -8.32 -1.17 3.94
N ASN A 105 -8.29 -0.73 5.20
CA ASN A 105 -9.47 -0.71 6.05
C ASN A 105 -10.14 0.67 5.98
N LEU A 106 -11.43 0.68 5.65
CA LEU A 106 -12.33 1.82 5.84
C LEU A 106 -13.02 1.69 7.19
N HIS A 107 -12.60 2.52 8.14
CA HIS A 107 -13.19 2.59 9.46
C HIS A 107 -14.30 3.64 9.47
N ALA A 108 -15.48 3.27 9.94
CA ALA A 108 -16.62 4.17 10.15
C ALA A 108 -17.06 4.15 11.61
N ARG A 109 -17.19 5.33 12.20
CA ARG A 109 -17.80 5.52 13.51
C ARG A 109 -19.24 5.93 13.32
N ILE A 110 -20.18 5.16 13.86
CA ILE A 110 -21.62 5.30 13.60
C ILE A 110 -22.34 5.56 14.93
N LYS A 111 -23.26 6.52 14.92
CA LYS A 111 -24.13 6.83 16.06
C LYS A 111 -25.44 6.05 15.92
N GLY A 112 -25.77 5.23 16.89
CA GLY A 112 -27.01 4.44 16.85
C GLY A 112 -26.99 3.29 17.86
N SER A 113 -27.90 2.34 17.68
CA SER A 113 -27.85 1.07 18.41
C SER A 113 -27.03 0.02 17.65
N PHE A 114 -26.56 -0.99 18.37
CA PHE A 114 -25.87 -2.13 17.77
C PHE A 114 -26.79 -2.92 16.81
N GLU A 115 -28.07 -3.05 17.14
CA GLU A 115 -29.05 -3.74 16.28
C GLU A 115 -29.26 -3.02 14.93
N GLU A 116 -29.36 -1.68 14.96
CA GLU A 116 -29.43 -0.87 13.73
C GLU A 116 -28.16 -1.05 12.89
N LEU A 117 -26.99 -1.12 13.54
CA LEU A 117 -25.72 -1.28 12.85
C LEU A 117 -25.66 -2.62 12.10
N LEU A 118 -26.03 -3.73 12.75
CA LEU A 118 -26.00 -5.06 12.13
C LEU A 118 -26.88 -5.15 10.87
N GLN A 119 -28.07 -4.55 10.91
CA GLN A 119 -28.97 -4.54 9.76
C GLN A 119 -28.38 -3.72 8.59
N GLN A 120 -27.76 -2.58 8.90
CA GLN A 120 -27.14 -1.69 7.91
C GLN A 120 -25.85 -2.30 7.32
N ASP A 121 -25.09 -3.04 8.13
CA ASP A 121 -23.87 -3.73 7.72
C ASP A 121 -24.13 -4.83 6.68
N ALA A 122 -25.20 -5.61 6.88
CA ALA A 122 -25.64 -6.59 5.90
C ALA A 122 -26.06 -5.93 4.57
N ALA A 123 -26.72 -4.77 4.62
CA ALA A 123 -27.10 -4.01 3.43
C ALA A 123 -25.86 -3.45 2.69
N TYR A 124 -24.90 -2.89 3.43
CA TYR A 124 -23.64 -2.39 2.90
C TYR A 124 -22.82 -3.50 2.23
N THR A 125 -22.66 -4.64 2.90
CA THR A 125 -21.91 -5.79 2.36
C THR A 125 -22.51 -6.27 1.05
N ARG A 126 -23.85 -6.39 0.97
CA ARG A 126 -24.53 -6.75 -0.29
C ARG A 126 -24.31 -5.72 -1.39
N ALA A 127 -24.33 -4.43 -1.06
CA ALA A 127 -24.09 -3.37 -2.02
C ALA A 127 -22.65 -3.38 -2.55
N MET A 128 -21.67 -3.58 -1.67
CA MET A 128 -20.25 -3.71 -2.02
C MET A 128 -20.01 -4.88 -2.97
N VAL A 129 -20.51 -6.07 -2.62
CA VAL A 129 -20.35 -7.29 -3.43
C VAL A 129 -20.93 -7.14 -4.83
N ARG A 130 -22.03 -6.39 -4.97
CA ARG A 130 -22.68 -6.15 -6.26
C ARG A 130 -21.99 -5.08 -7.11
N THR A 131 -21.28 -4.15 -6.49
CA THR A 131 -20.78 -2.94 -7.17
C THR A 131 -19.30 -3.05 -7.52
N LEU A 132 -18.48 -3.62 -6.65
CA LEU A 132 -17.03 -3.69 -6.87
C LEU A 132 -16.64 -5.00 -7.57
N PRO A 133 -15.59 -5.01 -8.39
CA PRO A 133 -14.97 -6.25 -8.86
C PRO A 133 -14.39 -7.08 -7.70
N LEU A 134 -14.45 -8.42 -7.80
CA LEU A 134 -14.04 -9.32 -6.71
C LEU A 134 -12.57 -9.14 -6.30
N ASP A 135 -11.68 -8.91 -7.26
CA ASP A 135 -10.25 -8.66 -7.03
C ASP A 135 -9.99 -7.34 -6.28
N LYS A 136 -10.91 -6.38 -6.36
CA LYS A 136 -10.84 -5.11 -5.62
C LYS A 136 -11.48 -5.23 -4.25
N GLN A 137 -12.53 -6.04 -4.12
CA GLN A 137 -13.20 -6.29 -2.85
C GLN A 137 -12.26 -6.93 -1.82
N SER A 138 -11.41 -7.87 -2.23
CA SER A 138 -10.45 -8.53 -1.31
C SER A 138 -9.42 -7.55 -0.71
N LEU A 139 -9.19 -6.41 -1.37
CA LEU A 139 -8.21 -5.40 -0.96
C LEU A 139 -8.83 -4.25 -0.14
N ILE A 140 -10.15 -4.24 0.06
CA ILE A 140 -10.88 -3.20 0.80
C ILE A 140 -11.76 -3.86 1.86
N ARG A 141 -11.48 -3.58 3.14
CA ARG A 141 -12.28 -4.06 4.26
C ARG A 141 -13.02 -2.90 4.91
N PHE A 142 -14.24 -3.15 5.39
CA PHE A 142 -15.04 -2.15 6.08
C PHE A 142 -15.20 -2.55 7.54
N PHE A 143 -14.93 -1.61 8.44
CA PHE A 143 -15.08 -1.78 9.87
C PHE A 143 -15.99 -0.70 10.41
N SER A 144 -17.07 -1.12 11.05
CA SER A 144 -18.00 -0.23 11.73
C SER A 144 -17.85 -0.35 13.24
N SER A 145 -17.96 0.79 13.93
CA SER A 145 -17.99 0.85 15.40
C SER A 145 -19.14 1.75 15.85
N VAL A 146 -19.82 1.36 16.93
CA VAL A 146 -20.91 2.15 17.53
C VAL A 146 -20.34 3.08 18.59
N GLU A 147 -20.71 4.35 18.52
CA GLU A 147 -20.57 5.27 19.65
C GLU A 147 -21.82 5.20 20.52
N CYS A 148 -21.74 4.49 21.64
CA CYS A 148 -22.80 4.50 22.65
C CYS A 148 -22.80 5.87 23.33
N LYS A 149 -23.95 6.54 23.36
CA LYS A 149 -24.13 7.71 24.23
C LYS A 149 -24.10 7.20 25.68
N GLY A 150 -23.06 7.59 26.43
CA GLY A 150 -23.02 7.42 27.88
C GLY A 150 -23.99 8.34 28.59
#